data_AF-E4KMF7-F1
#
_entry.id   AF-E4KMF7-F1
#
_cell.length_a   1.000
_cell.length_b   1.000
_cell.length_c   1.000
_cell.angle_alpha   90.00
_cell.angle_beta   90.00
_cell.angle_gamma   90.00
#
_symmetry.space_group_name_H-M   'P 1'
#
loop_
_entity.id
_entity.type
_entity.pdbx_description
1 polymer ?
#
loop_
_entity_poly.entity_id
_entity_poly.type
_entity_poly.pdbx_seq_one_letter_code
_entity_poly.pdbx_strand_id
1 'polypeptide(L)' 'MTNLYIGQAKEKFGLAKRKNYNLSKKEDQVVPKCPEEKMEAIKEAFIHFKMIDGWRKK' A
#
# COMPACT_ATOMS: atom_id res chain seq x y z
N MET A 1 7.83 3.58 8.28
CA MET A 1 6.81 3.20 7.27
C MET A 1 7.56 2.88 5.98
N THR A 2 7.51 1.64 5.48
CA THR A 2 8.32 1.23 4.31
C THR A 2 7.54 1.43 3.01
N ASN A 3 8.25 1.79 1.94
CA ASN A 3 7.65 2.03 0.62
C ASN A 3 6.93 0.78 0.06
N LEU A 4 7.36 -0.42 0.49
CA LEU A 4 6.74 -1.70 0.17
C LEU A 4 5.29 -1.78 0.65
N TYR A 5 5.02 -1.42 1.90
CA TYR A 5 3.69 -1.51 2.50
C TYR A 5 2.71 -0.51 1.91
N ILE A 6 3.20 0.69 1.57
CA ILE A 6 2.43 1.69 0.84
C ILE A 6 2.06 1.13 -0.55
N GLY A 7 3.00 0.45 -1.21
CA GLY A 7 2.74 -0.24 -2.47
C GLY A 7 1.69 -1.36 -2.36
N GLN A 8 1.78 -2.21 -1.33
CA GLN A 8 0.80 -3.27 -1.08
C GLN A 8 -0.60 -2.71 -0.78
N ALA A 9 -0.69 -1.67 0.06
CA ALA A 9 -1.96 -1.01 0.33
C ALA A 9 -2.54 -0.38 -0.95
N LYS A 10 -1.72 0.30 -1.76
CA LYS A 10 -2.15 0.84 -3.06
C LYS A 10 -2.69 -0.24 -4.01
N GLU A 11 -2.10 -1.44 -4.02
CA GLU A 11 -2.64 -2.58 -4.79
C GLU A 11 -4.06 -2.94 -4.36
N LYS A 12 -4.23 -3.06 -3.04
CA LYS A 12 -5.49 -3.48 -2.42
C LYS A 12 -6.62 -2.50 -2.72
N PHE A 13 -6.30 -1.20 -2.84
CA PHE A 13 -7.25 -0.13 -3.15
C PHE A 13 -7.29 0.25 -4.64
N GLY A 14 -6.54 -0.43 -5.53
CA GLY A 14 -6.51 -0.13 -6.97
C GLY A 14 -5.85 1.20 -7.34
N LEU A 15 -4.98 1.73 -6.47
CA LEU A 15 -4.27 2.99 -6.69
C LEU A 15 -3.02 2.79 -7.56
N ALA A 16 -2.76 3.74 -8.45
CA ALA A 16 -1.58 3.72 -9.31
C ALA A 16 -0.27 3.65 -8.50
N LYS A 17 0.51 2.59 -8.74
CA LYS A 17 1.85 2.42 -8.16
C LYS A 17 2.90 3.02 -9.08
N ARG A 18 3.88 3.71 -8.51
CA ARG A 18 5.13 3.99 -9.23
C ARG A 18 5.95 2.70 -9.32
N LYS A 19 6.77 2.57 -10.38
CA LYS A 19 7.65 1.41 -10.57
C LYS A 19 8.48 1.17 -9.31
N ASN A 20 8.45 -0.05 -8.80
CA ASN A 20 9.33 -0.47 -7.72
C ASN A 20 10.70 -0.75 -8.33
N TYR A 21 11.69 0.08 -7.99
CA TYR A 21 13.06 -0.06 -8.49
C TYR A 21 13.89 -1.06 -7.68
N ASN A 22 13.39 -1.48 -6.50
CA ASN A 22 14.01 -2.49 -5.66
C ASN A 22 13.53 -3.89 -6.06
N LEU A 23 13.81 -4.26 -7.31
CA LEU A 23 13.59 -5.62 -7.81
C LEU A 23 14.74 -6.49 -7.30
N SER A 24 14.44 -7.48 -6.45
CA SER A 24 15.48 -8.42 -6.03
C SER A 24 15.81 -9.38 -7.16
N LYS A 25 17.09 -9.74 -7.28
CA LYS A 25 17.60 -10.71 -8.26
C LYS A 25 17.40 -12.18 -7.83
N LYS A 26 16.70 -12.43 -6.73
CA LYS A 26 16.48 -13.78 -6.17
C LYS A 26 15.05 -14.24 -6.49
N GLU A 27 14.91 -15.43 -7.05
CA GLU A 27 13.61 -16.04 -7.38
C GLU A 27 12.73 -16.31 -6.14
N ASP A 28 13.33 -16.72 -5.02
CA ASP A 28 12.62 -17.01 -3.76
C ASP A 28 12.54 -15.81 -2.79
N GLN A 29 12.31 -14.60 -3.31
CA GLN A 29 12.18 -13.46 -2.40
C GLN A 29 10.82 -13.48 -1.67
N VAL A 30 10.83 -13.89 -0.41
CA VAL A 30 9.68 -13.76 0.49
C VAL A 30 9.44 -12.27 0.77
N VAL A 31 8.44 -11.70 0.11
CA VAL A 31 8.01 -10.32 0.36
C VAL A 31 7.19 -10.30 1.64
N PRO A 32 7.61 -9.57 2.69
CA PRO A 32 6.82 -9.47 3.91
C PRO A 32 5.47 -8.83 3.60
N LYS A 33 4.39 -9.46 4.04
CA LYS A 33 3.04 -8.91 3.94
C LYS A 33 2.85 -7.86 5.03
N CYS A 34 2.26 -6.72 4.67
CA CYS A 34 1.96 -5.66 5.62
C CYS A 34 1.04 -6.21 6.74
N PRO A 35 1.42 -6.08 8.02
CA PRO A 35 0.53 -6.43 9.13
C PRO A 35 -0.67 -5.48 9.17
N GLU A 36 -1.79 -5.96 9.71
CA GLU A 36 -3.08 -5.26 9.69
C GLU A 36 -3.01 -3.85 10.29
N GLU A 37 -2.36 -3.71 11.45
CA GLU A 37 -2.14 -2.41 12.12
C GLU A 37 -1.51 -1.35 11.19
N LYS A 38 -0.51 -1.76 10.39
CA LYS A 38 0.16 -0.84 9.46
C LYS A 38 -0.69 -0.55 8.23
N MET A 39 -1.50 -1.51 7.80
CA MET A 39 -2.43 -1.33 6.71
C MET A 39 -3.53 -0.32 7.07
N GLU A 40 -4.03 -0.36 8.30
CA GLU A 40 -5.00 0.62 8.83
C GLU A 40 -4.40 2.02 8.88
N ALA A 41 -3.20 2.19 9.44
CA ALA A 41 -2.53 3.49 9.47
C ALA A 41 -2.30 4.07 8.06
N ILE A 42 -1.95 3.22 7.07
CA ILE A 42 -1.79 3.64 5.67
C ILE A 42 -3.15 3.97 5.03
N LYS A 43 -4.21 3.22 5.36
CA LYS A 43 -5.57 3.50 4.91
C LYS A 43 -6.08 4.84 5.43
N GLU A 44 -5.89 5.12 6.72
CA GLU A 44 -6.22 6.42 7.32
C GLU A 44 -5.45 7.55 6.65
N ALA A 45 -4.15 7.37 6.38
CA ALA A 45 -3.38 8.33 5.61
C ALA A 45 -3.98 8.55 4.20
N PHE A 46 -4.34 7.48 3.48
CA PHE A 46 -4.98 7.63 2.17
C PHE A 46 -6.34 8.34 2.22
N ILE A 47 -7.13 8.16 3.29
CA ILE A 47 -8.38 8.90 3.51
C ILE A 47 -8.06 10.38 3.77
N HIS A 48 -7.09 10.66 4.63
CA HIS A 48 -6.66 12.02 4.98
C HIS A 48 -6.19 12.80 3.75
N PHE A 49 -5.39 12.16 2.89
CA PHE A 49 -4.91 12.73 1.64
C PHE A 49 -5.95 12.68 0.50
N LYS A 50 -7.19 12.25 0.77
CA LYS A 50 -8.28 12.09 -0.22
C LYS A 50 -7.88 11.23 -1.43
N MET A 51 -6.95 10.29 -1.23
CA MET A 51 -6.50 9.36 -2.26
C MET A 51 -7.49 8.22 -2.45
N ILE A 52 -8.16 7.80 -1.37
CA ILE A 52 -9.32 6.93 -1.41
C ILE A 52 -10.49 7.74 -0.90
N ASP A 53 -11.64 7.63 -1.58
CA ASP A 53 -12.87 8.24 -1.10
C ASP A 53 -13.29 7.47 0.16
N GLY A 54 -12.93 8.03 1.32
CA GLY A 54 -13.14 7.38 2.60
C GLY A 54 -14.61 7.17 2.94
N TRP A 55 -15.55 7.75 2.18
CA TRP A 55 -16.96 7.75 2.53
C TRP A 55 -17.87 8.36 1.45
N ARG A 56 -17.98 7.75 0.27
CA ARG A 56 -19.13 8.03 -0.61
C ARG A 56 -20.33 7.24 -0.08
N LYS A 57 -20.77 7.57 1.15
CA LYS A 57 -22.16 7.35 1.51
C LYS A 57 -22.96 8.38 0.73
N LYS A 58 -23.50 7.95 -0.41
CA LYS A 58 -24.68 8.59 -1.00
C LYS A 58 -25.90 7.85 -0.51
#